data_AF-A0A1G9AIY6-F1
#
_entry.id   AF-A0A1G9AIY6-F1
#
_cell.length_a   1.000
_cell.length_b   1.000
_cell.length_c   1.000
_cell.angle_alpha   90.00
_cell.angle_beta   90.00
_cell.angle_gamma   90.00
#
_symmetry.space_group_name_H-M   'P 1'
#
loop_
_entity.id
_entity.type
_entity.pdbx_description
1 polymer ?
#
loop_
_entity_poly.entity_id
_entity_poly.type
_entity_poly.pdbx_seq_one_letter_code
_entity_poly.pdbx_strand_id
1 'polypeptide(L)' 'MTFQLPTTCPICQETLAPDRSLDDHLVGNHTHREVVSHFVSEYDLTGERSVAD' A
#
# COMPACT_ATOMS: atom_id res chain seq x y z
N MET A 1 -17.53 6.79 -19.23
CA MET A 1 -17.64 6.07 -17.94
C MET A 1 -16.22 5.74 -17.51
N THR A 2 -15.67 6.46 -16.54
CA THR A 2 -14.35 6.15 -15.97
C THR A 2 -14.55 4.99 -15.00
N PHE A 3 -14.36 3.77 -15.50
CA PHE A 3 -14.28 2.60 -14.62
C PHE A 3 -13.02 2.78 -13.76
N GLN A 4 -13.21 3.20 -12.52
CA GLN A 4 -12.14 3.12 -11.53
C GLN A 4 -11.88 1.64 -11.29
N LEU A 5 -10.67 1.19 -11.63
CA LEU A 5 -10.27 -0.17 -11.35
C LEU A 5 -10.31 -0.40 -9.83
N PRO A 6 -10.76 -1.58 -9.40
CA PRO A 6 -10.71 -1.94 -8.00
C PRO A 6 -9.26 -1.84 -7.54
N THR A 7 -9.03 -1.06 -6.49
CA THR A 7 -7.69 -0.87 -5.94
C THR A 7 -7.43 -1.96 -4.91
N THR A 8 -6.32 -2.67 -5.00
CA THR A 8 -5.96 -3.67 -4.00
C THR A 8 -5.09 -3.05 -2.92
N CYS A 9 -5.44 -3.26 -1.65
CA CYS A 9 -4.62 -2.83 -0.52
C CYS A 9 -3.28 -3.58 -0.54
N PRO A 10 -2.13 -2.89 -0.54
CA PRO A 10 -0.84 -3.58 -0.54
C PRO A 10 -0.57 -4.31 0.78
N ILE A 11 -1.17 -3.85 1.89
CA ILE A 11 -0.90 -4.38 3.24
C ILE A 11 -1.64 -5.71 3.49
N CYS A 12 -2.95 -5.76 3.23
CA CYS A 12 -3.76 -6.95 3.47
C CYS A 12 -4.17 -7.69 2.19
N GLN A 13 -3.79 -7.17 1.02
CA GLN A 13 -4.22 -7.69 -0.30
C GLN A 13 -5.75 -7.70 -0.50
N GLU A 14 -6.49 -6.90 0.28
CA GLU A 14 -7.93 -6.76 0.13
C GLU A 14 -8.27 -5.92 -1.10
N THR A 15 -9.21 -6.38 -1.92
CA THR A 15 -9.70 -5.62 -3.07
C THR A 15 -10.75 -4.61 -2.61
N LEU A 16 -10.41 -3.33 -2.69
CA LEU A 16 -11.34 -2.25 -2.40
C LEU A 16 -12.37 -2.08 -3.52
N ALA A 17 -13.61 -1.85 -3.11
CA ALA A 17 -14.66 -1.41 -4.01
C ALA A 17 -14.28 -0.07 -4.67
N PRO A 18 -14.69 0.18 -5.93
CA PRO A 18 -14.38 1.43 -6.64
C PRO A 18 -14.91 2.69 -5.95
N ASP A 19 -15.92 2.54 -5.08
CA ASP A 19 -16.50 3.61 -4.26
C ASP A 19 -15.67 3.93 -3.01
N ARG A 20 -14.73 3.06 -2.62
CA ARG A 20 -13.84 3.24 -1.46
C ARG A 20 -12.43 3.61 -1.90
N SER A 21 -11.87 4.61 -1.22
CA SER A 21 -10.50 5.07 -1.46
C SER A 21 -9.51 4.24 -0.65
N LEU A 22 -8.34 3.96 -1.23
CA LEU A 22 -7.24 3.28 -0.53
C LEU A 22 -6.84 4.04 0.75
N ASP A 23 -6.81 5.37 0.68
CA ASP A 23 -6.50 6.25 1.82
C ASP A 23 -7.47 6.04 3.01
N ASP A 24 -8.78 6.08 2.76
CA ASP A 24 -9.82 5.84 3.79
C ASP A 24 -9.68 4.45 4.41
N HIS A 25 -9.40 3.43 3.60
CA HIS A 25 -9.15 2.07 4.09
C HIS A 25 -7.88 1.99 4.94
N LEU A 26 -6.79 2.63 4.51
CA LEU A 26 -5.54 2.62 5.28
C LEU A 26 -5.72 3.30 6.65
N VAL A 27 -6.44 4.41 6.71
CA VAL A 27 -6.69 5.13 7.97
C VAL A 27 -7.71 4.40 8.87
N GLY A 28 -8.72 3.76 8.28
CA GLY A 28 -9.80 3.10 9.02
C GLY A 28 -9.55 1.64 9.41
N ASN A 29 -8.77 0.91 8.61
CA ASN A 29 -8.56 -0.53 8.77
C ASN A 29 -7.13 -0.89 9.20
N HIS A 30 -6.15 -0.04 8.89
CA HIS A 30 -4.76 -0.26 9.26
C HIS A 30 -4.30 0.70 10.35
N THR A 31 -3.34 0.25 11.16
CA THR A 31 -2.66 1.13 12.10
C THR A 31 -1.45 1.78 11.42
N HIS A 32 -1.03 2.95 11.89
CA HIS A 32 0.20 3.58 11.41
C HIS A 32 1.41 2.65 11.42
N ARG A 33 1.48 1.71 12.38
CA ARG A 33 2.59 0.75 12.45
C ARG A 33 2.59 -0.23 11.27
N GLU A 34 1.44 -0.75 10.89
CA GLU A 34 1.30 -1.65 9.73
C GLU A 34 1.64 -0.91 8.43
N VAL A 35 1.15 0.32 8.26
CA VAL A 35 1.44 1.16 7.09
C VAL A 35 2.94 1.45 6.99
N VAL A 36 3.56 1.84 8.10
CA VAL A 36 5.01 2.12 8.14
C VAL A 36 5.82 0.87 7.90
N SER A 37 5.49 -0.28 8.50
CA SER A 37 6.21 -1.54 8.24
C SER A 37 6.16 -1.93 6.77
N HIS A 38 5.00 -1.83 6.13
CA HIS A 38 4.89 -2.10 4.70
C HIS A 38 5.71 -1.09 3.87
N PHE A 39 5.63 0.19 4.20
CA PHE A 39 6.38 1.24 3.49
C PHE A 39 7.88 1.04 3.64
N VAL A 40 8.38 0.72 4.84
CA VAL A 40 9.80 0.42 5.06
C VAL A 40 10.23 -0.81 4.26
N SER A 41 9.40 -1.87 4.20
CA SER A 41 9.72 -3.08 3.43
C SER A 41 9.79 -2.83 1.91
N GLU A 42 8.90 -1.98 1.37
CA GLU A 42 8.93 -1.56 -0.04
C GLU A 42 10.13 -0.67 -0.36
N TYR A 43 10.52 0.18 0.60
CA TYR A 43 11.67 1.06 0.48
C TYR A 43 13.00 0.31 0.61
N ASP A 44 13.06 -0.75 1.41
CA ASP A 44 14.21 -1.64 1.51
C ASP A 44 14.44 -2.36 0.17
N LEU A 45 13.37 -2.92 -0.41
CA LEU A 45 13.39 -3.56 -1.74
C LEU A 45 13.77 -2.62 -2.89
N THR A 46 13.49 -1.32 -2.75
CA THR A 46 13.85 -0.30 -3.75
C THR A 46 15.16 0.44 -3.44
N GLY A 47 15.67 0.31 -2.21
CA GLY A 47 16.90 0.93 -1.71
C GLY A 47 18.15 0.04 -1.86
N GLU A 48 18.00 -1.27 -1.97
CA GLU A 48 19.13 -2.21 -2.12
C GLU A 48 19.65 -2.34 -3.57
N ARG A 49 19.87 -1.23 -4.28
CA ARG A 49 20.67 -1.23 -5.52
C ARG A 49 21.62 -0.05 -5.67
N SER A 50 22.37 0.31 -4.64
CA SER A 50 23.58 1.14 -4.81
C SER A 50 24.50 1.10 -3.59
N VAL A 51 25.21 -0.01 -3.37
CA VAL A 51 26.63 -0.04 -2.99
C VAL A 51 27.11 -1.50 -3.06
N ALA A 52 27.47 -1.93 -4.27
CA ALA A 52 28.47 -2.98 -4.38
C ALA A 52 29.83 -2.27 -4.27
N ASP A 53 30.55 -2.53 -3.19
CA ASP A 53 32.00 -2.30 -3.06
C ASP A 53 32.74 -3.48 -3.71
#